data_AF-A0AAN7QSK1-F1
#
_entry.id   AF-A0AAN7QSK1-F1
#
_cell.length_a   1.000
_cell.length_b   1.000
_cell.length_c   1.000
_cell.angle_alpha   90.00
_cell.angle_beta   90.00
_cell.angle_gamma   90.00
#
_symmetry.space_group_name_H-M   'P 1'
#
loop_
_entity.id
_entity.type
_entity.pdbx_description
1 polymer ?
#
loop_
_entity_poly.entity_id
_entity_poly.type
_entity_poly.pdbx_seq_one_letter_code
_entity_poly.pdbx_strand_id
1 'polypeptide(L)'
;MLRFAVAVVLLTVLIGTRASRAPPLPVTEASLHKTASSLEKFVDELPMLPKLYGYKKLNGKPIPASLTIGMYAKKWVSPTPIQEEIRMNR
;
A
#
# COMPACT_ATOMS: atom_id res chain seq x y z
N MET A 1 18.21 -24.73 53.34
CA MET A 1 18.91 -24.06 52.21
C MET A 1 18.15 -24.15 50.89
N LEU A 2 17.62 -25.32 50.50
CA LEU A 2 16.88 -25.52 49.24
C LEU A 2 15.65 -24.60 49.05
N ARG A 3 14.87 -24.33 50.12
CA ARG A 3 13.68 -23.46 50.06
C ARG A 3 13.99 -22.00 49.73
N PHE A 4 15.14 -21.49 50.18
CA PHE A 4 15.58 -20.13 49.88
C PHE A 4 16.05 -20.01 48.43
N ALA A 5 16.74 -21.03 47.91
CA ALA A 5 17.17 -21.08 46.51
C ALA A 5 15.97 -21.05 45.54
N VAL A 6 14.90 -21.80 45.85
CA VAL A 6 13.65 -21.80 45.05
C VAL A 6 12.96 -20.43 45.09
N ALA A 7 12.91 -19.79 46.27
CA ALA A 7 12.32 -18.45 46.40
C ALA A 7 13.09 -17.38 45.61
N VAL A 8 14.43 -17.46 45.58
CA VAL A 8 15.29 -16.55 44.80
C VAL A 8 15.10 -16.75 43.30
N VAL A 9 14.98 -17.99 42.83
CA VAL A 9 14.71 -18.31 41.42
C VAL A 9 13.30 -17.85 40.99
N LEU A 10 12.29 -17.98 41.86
CA LEU A 10 10.96 -17.45 41.58
C LEU A 10 10.96 -15.91 41.50
N LEU A 11 11.74 -15.25 42.35
CA LEU A 11 11.87 -13.79 42.35
C LEU A 11 12.53 -13.26 41.06
N THR A 12 13.56 -13.94 40.55
CA THR A 12 14.23 -13.52 39.30
C THR A 12 13.35 -13.73 38.06
N VAL A 13 12.50 -14.76 38.04
CA VAL A 13 11.52 -15.00 36.97
C VAL A 13 10.42 -13.93 36.95
N LEU A 14 9.96 -13.47 38.12
CA LEU A 14 8.95 -12.41 38.23
C LEU A 14 9.44 -11.02 37.78
N ILE A 15 10.75 -10.76 37.88
CA ILE A 15 11.36 -9.48 37.46
C ILE A 15 11.74 -9.50 35.97
N GLY A 16 11.95 -10.69 35.39
CA GLY A 16 12.62 -10.86 34.11
C GLY A 16 11.82 -10.65 32.81
N THR A 17 10.50 -10.42 32.84
CA THR A 17 9.71 -10.37 31.59
C THR A 17 8.80 -9.14 31.48
N ARG A 18 9.38 -7.95 31.53
CA ARG A 18 8.76 -6.78 30.89
C ARG A 18 9.38 -6.59 29.53
N ALA A 19 8.79 -7.21 28.51
CA ALA A 19 9.03 -6.80 27.14
C ALA A 19 8.46 -5.40 26.95
N SER A 20 9.24 -4.38 27.31
CA SER A 20 8.92 -2.99 26.99
C SER A 20 8.89 -2.88 25.47
N ARG A 21 7.70 -2.84 24.88
CA ARG A 21 7.53 -2.48 23.48
C ARG A 21 8.02 -1.04 23.35
N ALA A 22 9.21 -0.87 22.78
CA ALA A 22 9.73 0.44 22.46
C ALA A 22 8.65 1.20 21.65
N PRO A 23 8.36 2.47 21.99
CA PRO A 23 7.44 3.27 21.18
C PRO A 23 7.95 3.25 19.73
N PRO A 24 7.04 3.16 18.73
CA PRO A 24 7.45 3.20 17.34
C PRO A 24 8.30 4.44 17.12
N LEU A 25 9.46 4.26 16.48
CA LEU A 25 10.40 5.35 16.27
C LEU A 25 9.66 6.52 15.59
N PRO A 26 9.82 7.75 16.08
CA PRO A 26 9.17 8.91 15.49
C PRO A 26 9.60 9.03 14.03
N VAL A 27 8.64 9.33 13.16
CA VAL A 27 8.89 9.51 11.73
C VAL A 27 9.71 10.78 11.55
N THR A 28 11.02 10.62 11.35
CA THR A 28 11.97 11.72 11.10
C THR A 28 12.21 11.88 9.60
N GLU A 29 12.71 13.04 9.18
CA GLU A 29 13.09 13.30 7.78
C GLU A 29 14.08 12.26 7.24
N ALA A 30 15.04 11.82 8.08
CA ALA A 30 15.99 10.77 7.74
C ALA A 30 15.29 9.42 7.45
N SER A 31 14.26 9.07 8.22
CA SER A 31 13.47 7.85 8.00
C SER A 31 12.59 7.93 6.75
N LEU A 32 12.03 9.10 6.46
CA LEU A 32 11.27 9.37 5.24
C LEU A 32 12.16 9.28 4.01
N HIS A 33 13.34 9.91 4.05
CA HIS A 33 14.29 9.90 2.94
C HIS A 33 14.78 8.48 2.65
N LYS A 34 15.12 7.71 3.69
CA LYS A 34 15.53 6.30 3.56
C LYS A 34 14.43 5.43 2.93
N THR A 35 13.17 5.68 3.27
CA THR A 35 12.04 4.92 2.75
C THR A 35 11.72 5.33 1.31
N ALA A 36 11.69 6.63 1.02
CA ALA A 36 11.44 7.16 -0.31
C ALA A 36 12.53 6.75 -1.32
N SER A 37 13.80 6.70 -0.90
CA SER A 37 14.89 6.22 -1.74
C SER A 37 14.86 4.71 -1.96
N SER A 38 14.23 3.96 -1.05
CA SER A 38 14.09 2.51 -1.13
C SER A 38 12.86 2.08 -1.94
N LEU A 39 11.94 2.99 -2.25
CA LEU A 39 10.79 2.66 -3.09
C LEU A 39 11.27 2.51 -4.54
N GLU A 40 11.21 1.28 -5.04
CA GLU A 40 11.27 1.04 -6.48
C GLU A 40 10.07 1.76 -7.11
N LYS A 41 10.36 2.82 -7.87
CA LYS A 41 9.32 3.58 -8.56
C LYS A 41 8.78 2.70 -9.68
N PHE A 42 7.64 2.06 -9.44
CA PHE A 42 6.76 1.55 -10.50
C PHE A 42 6.12 2.75 -11.20
N VAL A 43 6.94 3.48 -11.94
CA VAL A 43 6.46 4.51 -12.86
C VAL A 43 6.54 3.86 -14.23
N ASP A 44 5.45 3.18 -14.59
CA ASP A 44 5.21 2.87 -15.99
C ASP A 44 5.31 4.18 -16.80
N GLU A 45 5.80 4.08 -18.04
CA GLU A 45 5.82 5.24 -18.92
C GLU A 45 4.41 5.85 -19.00
N LEU A 46 4.32 7.15 -18.70
CA LEU A 46 3.03 7.83 -18.73
C LEU A 46 2.47 7.73 -20.15
N PRO A 47 1.32 7.07 -20.36
CA PRO A 47 0.80 6.90 -21.70
C PRO A 47 0.43 8.28 -22.27
N MET A 48 0.51 8.41 -23.59
CA MET A 48 0.03 9.63 -24.26
C MET A 48 -1.47 9.79 -24.03
N LEU A 49 -1.84 10.73 -23.17
CA LEU A 49 -3.24 11.05 -22.92
C LEU A 49 -3.85 11.74 -24.15
N PRO A 50 -5.03 11.30 -24.63
CA PRO A 50 -5.71 11.98 -25.71
C PRO A 50 -6.08 13.41 -25.28
N LYS A 51 -5.67 14.40 -26.06
CA LYS A 51 -6.07 15.79 -25.85
C LYS A 51 -7.53 15.94 -26.25
N LEU A 52 -8.37 16.29 -25.29
CA LEU A 52 -9.78 16.56 -25.53
C LEU A 52 -10.02 18.08 -25.48
N TYR A 53 -10.54 18.64 -26.57
CA TYR A 53 -10.99 20.02 -26.59
C TYR A 53 -12.43 20.10 -26.06
N GLY A 54 -12.70 20.95 -25.08
CA GLY A 54 -14.05 21.19 -24.54
C GLY A 54 -15.02 21.88 -25.51
N TYR A 55 -14.56 22.21 -26.71
CA TYR A 55 -15.31 22.87 -27.76
C TYR A 55 -14.87 22.36 -29.13
N LYS A 56 -15.74 22.46 -30.12
CA LYS A 56 -15.40 22.30 -31.54
C LYS A 56 -15.57 23.63 -32.26
N LYS A 57 -14.86 23.84 -33.37
CA LYS A 57 -15.03 25.04 -34.20
C LYS A 57 -16.00 24.73 -35.34
N LEU A 58 -17.01 25.57 -35.52
CA LEU A 58 -17.89 25.57 -36.68
C LEU A 58 -17.85 26.97 -37.31
N ASN A 59 -17.38 27.06 -38.55
CA ASN A 59 -17.18 28.34 -39.26
C ASN A 59 -16.38 29.37 -38.44
N GLY A 60 -15.30 28.90 -37.78
CA GLY A 60 -14.45 29.73 -36.94
C GLY A 60 -15.02 30.05 -35.54
N LYS A 61 -16.29 29.75 -35.26
CA LYS A 61 -16.92 30.00 -33.96
C LYS A 61 -16.84 28.77 -33.05
N PRO A 62 -16.50 28.91 -31.76
CA PRO A 62 -16.53 27.80 -30.81
C PRO A 62 -17.98 27.40 -30.51
N ILE A 63 -18.26 26.10 -30.56
CA ILE A 63 -19.52 25.51 -30.13
C ILE A 63 -19.25 24.37 -29.13
N PRO A 64 -20.18 24.07 -28.21
CA PRO A 64 -20.00 22.99 -27.24
C PRO A 64 -19.69 21.65 -27.91
N ALA A 65 -18.73 20.92 -27.33
CA ALA A 65 -18.45 19.54 -27.71
C ALA A 65 -19.13 18.60 -26.71
N SER A 66 -19.74 17.52 -27.20
CA SER A 66 -20.25 16.45 -26.34
C SER A 66 -19.14 15.43 -26.13
N LEU A 67 -18.76 15.20 -24.87
CA LEU A 67 -17.86 14.14 -24.48
C LEU A 67 -18.67 12.96 -23.98
N THR A 68 -18.70 11.87 -24.75
CA THR A 68 -19.18 10.59 -24.25
C THR A 68 -18.01 9.82 -23.67
N ILE A 69 -17.80 9.92 -22.35
CA ILE A 69 -16.90 9.02 -21.63
C ILE A 69 -17.63 7.68 -21.48
N GLY A 70 -17.57 6.85 -22.51
CA GLY A 70 -18.03 5.48 -22.43
C GLY A 70 -17.05 4.66 -21.60
N MET A 71 -17.54 3.99 -20.55
CA MET A 71 -16.92 2.75 -20.11
C MET A 71 -17.07 1.78 -21.29
N TYR A 72 -16.02 1.65 -22.13
CA TYR A 72 -15.91 0.54 -23.08
C TYR A 72 -16.30 -0.71 -22.30
N ALA A 73 -17.20 -1.56 -22.82
CA ALA A 73 -17.84 -2.66 -22.11
C ALA A 73 -16.82 -3.63 -21.48
N LYS A 74 -16.20 -3.19 -20.39
CA LYS A 74 -15.13 -3.88 -19.70
C LYS A 74 -15.87 -4.82 -18.79
N LYS A 75 -15.93 -6.08 -19.21
CA LYS A 75 -16.25 -7.16 -18.28
C LYS A 75 -15.12 -7.14 -17.27
N TRP A 76 -15.41 -6.64 -16.06
CA TRP A 76 -14.52 -6.80 -14.94
C TRP A 76 -14.30 -8.31 -14.79
N VAL A 77 -13.06 -8.76 -14.95
CA VAL A 77 -12.70 -10.10 -14.47
C VAL A 77 -12.91 -10.00 -12.97
N SER A 78 -13.96 -10.65 -12.45
CA SER A 78 -14.09 -10.81 -11.01
C SER A 78 -12.79 -11.43 -10.52
N PRO A 79 -12.14 -10.90 -9.47
CA PRO A 79 -10.98 -11.59 -8.91
C PRO A 79 -11.43 -13.02 -8.61
N THR A 80 -10.86 -13.97 -9.32
CA THR A 80 -10.97 -15.39 -8.98
C THR A 80 -10.64 -15.49 -7.49
N PRO A 81 -11.43 -16.23 -6.69
CA PRO A 81 -11.05 -16.47 -5.32
C PRO A 81 -9.63 -17.03 -5.32
N ILE A 82 -8.75 -16.45 -4.51
CA ILE A 82 -7.32 -16.84 -4.39
C ILE A 82 -7.16 -18.33 -4.06
N GLN A 83 -8.23 -18.99 -3.63
CA GLN A 83 -8.31 -20.42 -3.35
C GLN A 83 -8.00 -21.32 -4.56
N GLU A 84 -8.40 -20.94 -5.78
CA GLU A 84 -8.10 -21.74 -6.98
C GLU A 84 -6.61 -21.71 -7.36
N GLU A 85 -5.92 -20.60 -7.14
CA GLU A 85 -4.48 -20.47 -7.39
C GLU A 85 -3.65 -21.29 -6.39
N ILE A 86 -4.08 -21.35 -5.13
CA ILE A 86 -3.44 -22.18 -4.09
C ILE A 86 -3.63 -23.68 -4.35
N ARG A 87 -4.73 -24.09 -4.99
CA ARG A 87 -5.00 -25.51 -5.32
C ARG A 87 -4.16 -26.02 -6.49
N MET A 88 -3.84 -25.17 -7.46
CA MET A 88 -3.05 -25.55 -8.65
C MET A 88 -1.54 -25.64 -8.37
N ASN A 89 -1.06 -25.04 -7.29
CA ASN A 89 0.36 -24.97 -6.92
C ASN A 89 0.76 -25.92 -5.78
N ARG A 90 -0.08 -26.92 -5.46
CA ARG A 90 0.21 -27.96 -4.47
C ARG A 90 0.06 -29.33 -5.12
#